data_AF-A0A7C2LDZ7-F1
#
_entry.id   AF-A0A7C2LDZ7-F1
#
_cell.length_a   1.000
_cell.length_b   1.000
_cell.length_c   1.000
_cell.angle_alpha   90.00
_cell.angle_beta   90.00
_cell.angle_gamma   90.00
#
_symmetry.space_group_name_H-M   'P 1'
#
loop_
_entity.id
_entity.type
_entity.pdbx_description
1 polymer ?
#
loop_
_entity_poly.entity_id
_entity_poly.type
_entity_poly.pdbx_seq_one_letter_code
_entity_poly.pdbx_strand_id
1 'polypeptide(L)'
;MLKTYAQVLSAVAEIEEATGKKFDELLKEVFNPSKLAELHGKLPAEVYGELVAALLKLASISSNVPNPMLLPAEEKRKLSSQVLEIAESLEKAARKLGSS
;
A
#
# COMPACT_ATOMS: atom_id res chain seq x y z
N MET A 1 -11.20 11.78 -15.37
CA MET A 1 -10.68 10.47 -15.82
C MET A 1 -9.22 10.57 -16.24
N LEU A 2 -8.86 11.09 -17.42
CA LEU A 2 -7.45 11.15 -17.85
C LEU A 2 -6.57 12.03 -16.95
N LYS A 3 -7.12 13.15 -16.43
CA LYS A 3 -6.41 13.98 -15.43
C LYS A 3 -6.09 13.20 -14.15
N THR A 4 -7.04 12.43 -13.63
CA THR A 4 -6.84 11.58 -12.45
C THR A 4 -5.80 10.50 -12.71
N TYR A 5 -5.82 9.88 -13.89
CA TYR A 5 -4.80 8.90 -14.28
C TYR A 5 -3.40 9.53 -14.34
N ALA A 6 -3.28 10.74 -14.91
CA ALA A 6 -2.02 11.48 -14.92
C ALA A 6 -1.53 11.80 -13.50
N GLN A 7 -2.41 12.19 -12.58
CA GLN A 7 -2.06 12.44 -11.18
C GLN A 7 -1.51 11.20 -10.48
N VAL A 8 -2.08 10.02 -10.74
CA VAL A 8 -1.56 8.75 -10.19
C VAL A 8 -0.14 8.48 -10.72
N LEU A 9 0.08 8.65 -12.03
CA LEU A 9 1.41 8.47 -12.63
C LEU A 9 2.43 9.46 -12.07
N SER A 10 2.06 10.73 -11.90
CA SER A 10 2.93 11.74 -11.28
C SER A 10 3.29 11.39 -9.84
N ALA A 11 2.33 10.97 -9.02
CA ALA A 11 2.60 10.57 -7.65
C ALA A 11 3.55 9.37 -7.56
N VAL A 12 3.39 8.38 -8.46
CA VAL A 12 4.33 7.25 -8.55
C VAL A 12 5.73 7.74 -8.93
N ALA A 13 5.85 8.59 -9.95
CA ALA A 13 7.13 9.14 -10.39
C ALA A 13 7.83 9.94 -9.28
N GLU A 14 7.11 10.79 -8.56
CA GLU A 14 7.65 11.55 -7.42
C GLU A 14 8.22 10.64 -6.33
N ILE A 15 7.54 9.52 -6.04
CA ILE A 15 8.04 8.51 -5.09
C ILE A 15 9.30 7.83 -5.61
N GLU A 16 9.33 7.45 -6.89
CA GLU A 16 10.50 6.82 -7.51
C GLU A 16 11.71 7.76 -7.53
N GLU A 17 11.50 9.04 -7.86
CA GLU A 17 12.53 10.09 -7.81
C GLU A 17 13.05 10.32 -6.38
N ALA A 18 12.15 10.43 -5.39
CA ALA A 18 12.52 10.66 -4.00
C ALA A 18 13.31 9.50 -3.38
N THR A 19 13.07 8.27 -3.84
CA THR A 19 13.68 7.06 -3.28
C THR A 19 14.83 6.50 -4.12
N GLY A 20 14.93 6.91 -5.39
CA GLY A 20 15.86 6.36 -6.37
C GLY A 20 15.56 4.92 -6.78
N LYS A 21 14.36 4.40 -6.48
CA LYS A 21 13.96 2.99 -6.70
C LYS A 21 12.66 2.93 -7.47
N LYS A 22 12.45 1.84 -8.21
CA LYS A 22 11.15 1.61 -8.86
C LYS A 22 10.08 1.33 -7.81
N PHE A 23 8.84 1.70 -8.12
CA PHE A 23 7.73 1.52 -7.21
C PHE A 23 7.50 0.05 -6.82
N ASP A 24 7.74 -0.89 -7.74
CA ASP A 24 7.64 -2.32 -7.43
C ASP A 24 8.74 -2.81 -6.48
N GLU A 25 9.94 -2.23 -6.56
CA GLU A 25 11.04 -2.51 -5.63
C GLU A 25 10.74 -1.97 -4.23
N LEU A 26 10.16 -0.77 -4.16
CA LEU A 26 9.70 -0.19 -2.89
C LEU A 26 8.65 -1.06 -2.22
N LEU A 27 7.68 -1.56 -2.97
CA LEU A 27 6.66 -2.48 -2.45
C LEU A 27 7.32 -3.76 -1.89
N LYS A 28 8.24 -4.38 -2.62
CA LYS A 28 8.98 -5.58 -2.15
C LYS A 28 9.75 -5.29 -0.86
N GLU A 29 10.35 -4.11 -0.75
CA GLU A 29 11.06 -3.71 0.46
C GLU A 29 10.14 -3.48 1.66
N VAL A 30 8.97 -2.87 1.46
CA VAL A 30 7.99 -2.70 2.53
C VAL A 30 7.52 -4.06 3.06
N PHE A 31 7.43 -5.07 2.19
CA PHE A 31 7.08 -6.44 2.59
C PHE A 31 8.27 -7.28 3.07
N ASN A 32 9.47 -6.71 3.22
CA ASN A 32 10.63 -7.45 3.71
C ASN A 32 10.39 -7.89 5.18
N PRO A 33 10.48 -9.20 5.49
CA PRO A 33 10.25 -9.72 6.84
C PRO A 33 11.09 -9.04 7.93
N SER A 34 12.33 -8.65 7.62
CA SER A 34 13.20 -7.96 8.58
C SER A 34 12.68 -6.57 8.94
N LYS A 35 12.19 -5.80 7.95
CA LYS A 35 11.56 -4.49 8.19
C LYS A 35 10.27 -4.62 8.97
N LEU A 36 9.45 -5.65 8.69
CA LEU A 36 8.25 -5.93 9.47
C LEU A 36 8.62 -6.29 10.93
N ALA A 37 9.63 -7.13 11.15
CA ALA A 37 10.10 -7.48 12.49
C ALA A 37 10.63 -6.25 13.28
N GLU A 38 11.32 -5.32 12.62
CA GLU A 38 11.74 -4.06 13.25
C GLU A 38 10.56 -3.20 13.69
N LEU A 39 9.47 -3.16 12.91
CA LEU A 39 8.26 -2.43 13.25
C LEU A 39 7.54 -3.06 14.45
N HIS A 40 7.57 -4.38 14.60
CA HIS A 40 6.99 -5.06 15.78
C HIS A 40 7.58 -4.55 17.10
N GLY A 41 8.89 -4.27 17.12
CA GLY A 41 9.57 -3.74 18.31
C GLY A 41 9.30 -2.26 18.60
N LYS A 42 8.72 -1.52 17.65
CA LYS A 42 8.53 -0.06 17.73
C LYS A 42 7.06 0.35 17.88
N LEU A 43 6.13 -0.54 17.54
CA LEU A 43 4.71 -0.24 17.49
C LEU A 43 3.93 -1.03 18.54
N PRO A 44 2.86 -0.45 19.12
CA PRO A 44 1.91 -1.21 19.92
C PRO A 44 1.37 -2.39 19.13
N ALA A 45 1.18 -3.55 19.78
CA ALA A 45 0.79 -4.80 19.11
C ALA A 45 -0.47 -4.67 18.24
N GLU A 46 -1.46 -3.89 18.69
CA GLU A 46 -2.68 -3.61 17.93
C GLU A 46 -2.38 -2.83 16.64
N VAL A 47 -1.55 -1.78 16.72
CA VAL A 47 -1.17 -0.94 15.58
C VAL A 47 -0.31 -1.73 14.59
N TYR A 48 0.60 -2.54 15.12
CA TYR A 48 1.43 -3.43 14.31
C TYR A 48 0.57 -4.46 13.56
N GLY A 49 -0.41 -5.07 14.23
CA GLY A 49 -1.34 -6.02 13.63
C GLY A 49 -2.17 -5.40 12.51
N GLU A 50 -2.73 -4.20 12.75
CA GLU A 50 -3.47 -3.42 11.73
C GLU A 50 -2.59 -3.10 10.51
N LEU A 51 -1.36 -2.63 10.74
CA LEU A 51 -0.39 -2.29 9.69
C LEU A 51 -0.02 -3.52 8.85
N VAL A 52 0.40 -4.62 9.48
CA VAL A 52 0.80 -5.84 8.78
C VAL A 52 -0.35 -6.45 7.99
N ALA A 53 -1.56 -6.46 8.55
CA ALA A 53 -2.74 -6.96 7.84
C ALA A 53 -3.03 -6.14 6.57
N ALA A 54 -2.95 -4.81 6.64
CA ALA A 54 -3.13 -3.93 5.49
C ALA A 54 -2.05 -4.16 4.42
N LEU A 55 -0.79 -4.29 4.85
CA LEU A 55 0.34 -4.59 3.97
C LEU A 55 0.18 -5.94 3.27
N LEU A 56 -0.18 -7.01 3.98
CA LEU A 56 -0.39 -8.33 3.37
C LEU A 56 -1.54 -8.33 2.34
N LYS A 57 -2.62 -7.58 2.60
CA LYS A 57 -3.69 -7.38 1.61
C LYS A 57 -3.18 -6.67 0.35
N LEU A 58 -2.36 -5.64 0.51
CA LEU A 58 -1.75 -4.92 -0.61
C LEU A 58 -0.82 -5.82 -1.43
N ALA A 59 0.04 -6.62 -0.77
CA ALA A 59 0.92 -7.57 -1.42
C ALA A 59 0.16 -8.63 -2.23
N SER A 60 -0.97 -9.10 -1.68
CA SER A 60 -1.86 -10.04 -2.37
C SER A 60 -2.47 -9.42 -3.63
N ILE A 61 -2.92 -8.17 -3.55
CA ILE A 61 -3.43 -7.42 -4.71
C ILE A 61 -2.35 -7.27 -5.78
N SER A 62 -1.15 -6.81 -5.42
CA SER A 62 -0.08 -6.59 -6.39
C SER A 62 0.37 -7.86 -7.10
N SER A 63 0.28 -9.00 -6.41
CA SER A 63 0.69 -10.31 -6.96
C SER A 63 -0.37 -10.92 -7.88
N ASN A 64 -1.65 -10.74 -7.55
CA ASN A 64 -2.77 -11.35 -8.29
C ASN A 64 -3.34 -10.44 -9.39
N VAL A 65 -3.09 -9.12 -9.30
CA VAL A 65 -3.63 -8.13 -10.24
C VAL A 65 -2.49 -7.25 -10.79
N PRO A 66 -1.64 -7.77 -11.69
CA PRO A 66 -0.54 -7.00 -12.27
C PRO A 66 -1.03 -5.84 -13.16
N ASN A 67 -2.23 -5.95 -13.75
CA ASN A 67 -2.83 -4.86 -14.51
C ASN A 67 -4.34 -4.71 -14.21
N PRO A 68 -4.71 -3.83 -13.27
CA PRO A 68 -6.11 -3.56 -12.90
C PRO A 68 -7.01 -3.12 -14.06
N MET A 69 -6.43 -2.57 -15.15
CA MET A 69 -7.22 -2.06 -16.28
C MET A 69 -7.81 -3.18 -17.14
N LEU A 70 -7.23 -4.38 -17.09
CA LEU A 70 -7.70 -5.54 -17.86
C LEU A 70 -8.84 -6.30 -17.17
N LEU A 71 -9.14 -5.99 -15.90
CA LEU A 71 -10.18 -6.67 -15.14
C LEU A 71 -11.60 -6.36 -15.64
N PRO A 72 -12.57 -7.27 -15.48
CA PRO A 72 -13.99 -6.97 -15.62
C PRO A 72 -14.45 -5.82 -14.72
N ALA A 73 -15.54 -5.14 -15.10
CA ALA A 73 -16.04 -3.98 -14.36
C ALA A 73 -16.38 -4.28 -12.88
N GLU A 74 -16.92 -5.47 -12.60
CA GLU A 74 -17.23 -5.90 -11.23
C GLU A 74 -15.96 -6.11 -10.40
N GLU A 75 -14.96 -6.79 -10.96
CA GLU A 75 -13.67 -7.01 -10.30
C GLU A 75 -12.91 -5.70 -10.06
N LYS A 76 -12.99 -4.73 -10.99
CA LYS A 76 -12.47 -3.37 -10.79
C LYS A 76 -13.10 -2.68 -9.59
N ARG A 77 -14.43 -2.80 -9.41
CA ARG A 77 -15.13 -2.21 -8.26
C ARG A 77 -14.69 -2.87 -6.96
N LYS A 78 -14.61 -4.20 -6.93
CA LYS A 78 -14.14 -4.94 -5.75
C LYS A 78 -12.71 -4.55 -5.38
N LEU A 79 -11.81 -4.50 -6.37
CA LEU A 79 -10.44 -4.07 -6.17
C LEU A 79 -10.36 -2.63 -5.64
N SER A 80 -11.16 -1.72 -6.20
CA SER A 80 -11.24 -0.33 -5.72
C SER A 80 -11.64 -0.27 -4.24
N SER A 81 -12.66 -1.02 -3.83
CA SER A 81 -13.08 -1.09 -2.42
C SER A 81 -11.96 -1.63 -1.53
N GLN A 82 -11.28 -2.70 -1.96
CA GLN A 82 -10.17 -3.28 -1.20
C GLN A 82 -8.99 -2.30 -1.04
N VAL A 83 -8.64 -1.56 -2.09
CA VAL A 83 -7.57 -0.54 -2.02
C VAL A 83 -7.96 0.59 -1.07
N LEU A 84 -9.21 1.03 -1.08
CA LEU A 84 -9.71 2.05 -0.14
C LEU A 84 -9.65 1.57 1.31
N GLU A 85 -10.11 0.35 1.61
CA GLU A 85 -10.03 -0.23 2.96
C GLU A 85 -8.58 -0.34 3.46
N ILE A 86 -7.63 -0.69 2.58
CA ILE A 86 -6.21 -0.73 2.90
C ILE A 86 -5.71 0.69 3.22
N ALA A 87 -6.04 1.68 2.39
CA ALA A 87 -5.65 3.07 2.61
C ALA A 87 -6.16 3.60 3.96
N GLU A 88 -7.44 3.38 4.27
CA GLU A 88 -8.04 3.77 5.57
C GLU A 88 -7.36 3.08 6.76
N SER A 89 -7.02 1.79 6.62
CA SER A 89 -6.30 1.04 7.66
C SER A 89 -4.89 1.60 7.90
N LEU A 90 -4.18 1.94 6.82
CA LEU A 90 -2.85 2.54 6.89
C LEU A 90 -2.91 3.95 7.47
N GLU A 91 -3.90 4.77 7.10
CA GLU A 91 -4.11 6.10 7.68
C GLU A 91 -4.41 6.03 9.18
N LYS A 92 -5.28 5.10 9.59
CA LYS A 92 -5.60 4.89 11.01
C LYS A 92 -4.34 4.50 11.79
N ALA A 93 -3.56 3.57 11.25
CA ALA A 93 -2.28 3.19 11.85
C ALA A 93 -1.34 4.41 11.94
N ALA A 94 -1.15 5.16 10.85
CA ALA A 94 -0.29 6.34 10.81
C ALA A 94 -0.70 7.42 11.82
N ARG A 95 -2.01 7.68 11.99
CA ARG A 95 -2.51 8.61 13.02
C ARG A 95 -2.18 8.15 14.42
N LYS A 96 -2.34 6.85 14.72
CA LYS A 96 -1.95 6.28 16.02
C LYS A 96 -0.44 6.42 16.28
N LEU A 97 0.39 6.37 15.22
CA LEU A 97 1.84 6.56 15.29
C LEU A 97 2.28 8.02 15.48
N GLY A 98 1.63 8.96 14.79
CA GLY A 98 1.94 10.39 14.91
C GLY A 98 1.38 11.09 16.16
N SER A 99 0.60 10.35 16.97
CA SER A 99 0.03 10.83 18.24
C SER A 99 0.82 10.34 19.47
N SER A 100 1.96 9.67 19.26
CA SER A 100 2.92 9.21 20.29
C SER A 100 4.19 10.06 20.26
#